data_AF-A0A3M0DE90-F1
#
_entry.id   AF-A0A3M0DE90-F1
#
_cell.length_a   1.000
_cell.length_b   1.000
_cell.length_c   1.000
_cell.angle_alpha   90.00
_cell.angle_beta   90.00
_cell.angle_gamma   90.00
#
_symmetry.space_group_name_H-M   'P 1'
#
loop_
_entity.id
_entity.type
_entity.pdbx_description
1 polymer ?
#
loop_
_entity_poly.entity_id
_entity_poly.type
_entity_poly.pdbx_seq_one_letter_code
_entity_poly.pdbx_strand_id
1 'polypeptide(L)'
;MTLRPLTTIAVVGLFCLSGCLGGLAPTDGVKQRDYPDRPPTVDGETAGPYIAAYEEVYRHNLIVEEETESIQEIVVGAGVVSVAESGDGYEVVVRVGFYWTFGDDGTGQPTGIADGKPYEATYFVNETTTDRRGDTLE
;
A
#
# COMPACT_ATOMS: atom_id res chain seq x y z
N MET A 1 -35.09 -20.20 -21.21
CA MET A 1 -33.69 -19.89 -20.90
C MET A 1 -33.64 -18.47 -20.37
N THR A 2 -33.53 -18.33 -19.06
CA THR A 2 -33.55 -17.06 -18.31
C THR A 2 -32.16 -16.44 -18.30
N LEU A 3 -32.03 -15.25 -18.90
CA LEU A 3 -30.85 -14.39 -18.78
C LEU A 3 -30.90 -13.66 -17.43
N ARG A 4 -29.91 -13.90 -16.57
CA ARG A 4 -29.66 -13.10 -15.36
C ARG A 4 -28.72 -11.95 -15.72
N PRO A 5 -29.04 -10.69 -15.39
CA PRO A 5 -28.05 -9.62 -15.48
C PRO A 5 -27.09 -9.69 -14.28
N LEU A 6 -25.78 -9.72 -14.54
CA LEU A 6 -24.76 -9.41 -13.55
C LEU A 6 -24.83 -7.90 -13.25
N THR A 7 -25.08 -7.56 -11.99
CA THR A 7 -25.00 -6.20 -11.48
C THR A 7 -23.55 -5.88 -11.17
N THR A 8 -22.86 -5.20 -12.08
CA THR A 8 -21.54 -4.61 -11.82
C THR A 8 -21.73 -3.37 -10.94
N ILE A 9 -21.42 -3.48 -9.65
CA ILE A 9 -21.30 -2.33 -8.75
C ILE A 9 -19.91 -1.75 -8.97
N ALA A 10 -19.82 -0.68 -9.75
CA ALA A 10 -18.62 0.14 -9.83
C ALA A 10 -18.56 1.02 -8.57
N VAL A 11 -17.71 0.65 -7.61
CA VAL A 11 -17.38 1.54 -6.49
C VAL A 11 -16.27 2.47 -6.96
N VAL A 12 -16.63 3.74 -7.13
CA VAL A 12 -15.69 4.82 -7.47
C VAL A 12 -14.86 5.11 -6.22
N GLY A 13 -13.59 4.67 -6.24
CA GLY A 13 -12.61 4.95 -5.18
C GLY A 13 -12.20 6.42 -5.18
N LEU A 14 -12.61 7.13 -4.13
CA LEU A 14 -12.19 8.51 -3.84
C LEU A 14 -10.80 8.47 -3.18
N PHE A 15 -9.77 8.90 -3.91
CA PHE A 15 -8.43 9.13 -3.37
C PHE A 15 -8.44 10.35 -2.44
N CYS A 16 -8.49 10.12 -1.12
CA CYS A 16 -8.26 11.16 -0.13
C CYS A 16 -6.75 11.40 0.03
N LEU A 17 -6.19 12.27 -0.81
CA LEU A 17 -4.85 12.82 -0.65
C LEU A 17 -4.81 13.74 0.57
N SER A 18 -4.49 13.18 1.75
CA SER A 18 -4.28 13.96 2.96
C SER A 18 -2.78 14.00 3.31
N GLY A 19 -2.01 14.78 2.55
CA GLY A 19 -0.63 15.13 2.88
C GLY A 19 -0.57 16.56 3.40
N CYS A 20 -0.39 16.74 4.71
CA CYS A 20 -0.14 18.05 5.30
C CYS A 20 1.29 18.50 5.01
N LEU A 21 1.42 19.65 4.32
CA LEU A 21 2.66 20.43 4.21
C LEU A 21 3.15 20.83 5.60
N GLY A 22 4.32 20.34 6.02
CA GLY A 22 4.90 20.65 7.32
C GLY A 22 6.44 20.71 7.32
N GLY A 23 6.97 21.94 7.27
CA GLY A 23 8.09 22.41 8.11
C GLY A 23 9.49 21.83 7.93
N LEU A 24 10.42 22.68 7.47
CA LEU A 24 11.88 22.48 7.45
C LEU A 24 12.44 22.33 8.88
N ALA A 25 12.55 21.09 9.36
CA ALA A 25 13.44 20.68 10.42
C ALA A 25 14.61 19.88 9.80
N PRO A 26 15.77 19.74 10.46
CA PRO A 26 16.82 18.82 10.02
C PRO A 26 16.16 17.46 9.88
N THR A 27 16.08 16.95 8.66
CA THR A 27 15.37 15.73 8.35
C THR A 27 16.21 14.58 8.91
N ASP A 28 15.85 14.11 10.10
CA ASP A 28 16.02 12.71 10.43
C ASP A 28 15.46 11.96 9.20
N GLY A 29 16.36 11.35 8.41
CA GLY A 29 16.01 10.79 7.10
C GLY A 29 14.80 9.84 7.18
N VAL A 30 14.17 9.55 6.05
CA VAL A 30 12.96 8.72 6.02
C VAL A 30 13.20 7.38 6.73
N LYS A 31 12.38 7.09 7.74
CA LYS A 31 12.46 5.87 8.56
C LYS A 31 11.39 4.86 8.18
N GLN A 32 11.58 3.61 8.61
CA GLN A 32 10.54 2.61 8.57
C GLN A 32 9.32 3.04 9.40
N ARG A 33 8.14 2.58 9.00
CA ARG A 33 6.85 2.80 9.65
C ARG A 33 6.40 1.51 10.34
N ASP A 34 5.66 1.66 11.43
CA ASP A 34 4.98 0.53 12.06
C ASP A 34 3.83 0.03 11.17
N TYR A 35 3.62 -1.28 11.15
CA TYR A 35 2.47 -1.89 10.48
C TYR A 35 1.16 -1.47 11.15
N PRO A 36 0.05 -1.37 10.40
CA PRO A 36 -1.25 -1.05 10.98
C PRO A 36 -1.68 -2.15 11.95
N ASP A 37 -2.37 -1.75 13.03
CA ASP A 37 -3.03 -2.68 13.92
C ASP A 37 -4.09 -3.48 13.17
N ARG A 38 -4.18 -4.78 13.47
CA ARG A 38 -5.26 -5.61 12.93
C ARG A 38 -6.61 -5.11 13.46
N PRO A 39 -7.65 -5.01 12.62
CA PRO A 39 -8.97 -4.65 13.10
C PRO A 39 -9.49 -5.70 14.12
N PRO A 40 -10.33 -5.29 15.08
CA PRO A 40 -10.89 -6.20 16.08
C PRO A 40 -11.69 -7.37 15.47
N THR A 41 -12.28 -7.17 14.29
CA THR A 41 -12.91 -8.20 13.47
C THR A 41 -12.35 -8.12 12.06
N VAL A 42 -12.06 -9.28 11.47
CA VAL A 42 -11.68 -9.42 10.06
C VAL A 42 -12.88 -9.97 9.30
N ASP A 43 -13.52 -9.10 8.53
CA ASP A 43 -14.68 -9.42 7.70
C ASP A 43 -14.52 -8.80 6.30
N GLY A 44 -15.51 -9.00 5.42
CA GLY A 44 -15.45 -8.49 4.05
C GLY A 44 -15.35 -6.96 3.94
N GLU A 45 -15.74 -6.22 4.98
CA GLU A 45 -15.64 -4.76 5.01
C GLU A 45 -14.28 -4.29 5.55
N THR A 46 -13.70 -5.02 6.51
CA THR A 46 -12.45 -4.62 7.17
C THR A 46 -11.18 -5.22 6.53
N ALA A 47 -11.28 -6.42 5.92
CA ALA A 47 -10.12 -7.13 5.38
C ALA A 47 -9.41 -6.35 4.26
N GLY A 48 -10.17 -5.81 3.31
CA GLY A 48 -9.63 -5.02 2.20
C GLY A 48 -8.84 -3.79 2.65
N PRO A 49 -9.48 -2.84 3.37
CA PRO A 49 -8.79 -1.65 3.88
C PRO A 49 -7.58 -1.94 4.76
N TYR A 50 -7.66 -2.97 5.62
CA TYR A 50 -6.53 -3.38 6.45
C TYR A 50 -5.33 -3.83 5.60
N ILE A 51 -5.56 -4.69 4.60
CA ILE A 51 -4.48 -5.18 3.73
C ILE A 51 -3.91 -4.07 2.83
N ALA A 52 -4.72 -3.14 2.35
CA ALA A 52 -4.22 -1.98 1.59
C ALA A 52 -3.25 -1.15 2.45
N ALA A 53 -3.64 -0.79 3.67
CA ALA A 53 -2.77 -0.06 4.59
C ALA A 53 -1.51 -0.88 4.97
N TYR A 54 -1.66 -2.19 5.14
CA TYR A 54 -0.53 -3.07 5.45
C TYR A 54 0.49 -3.10 4.31
N GLU A 55 0.03 -3.23 3.05
CA GLU A 55 0.91 -3.27 1.88
C GLU A 55 1.59 -1.92 1.62
N GLU A 56 0.91 -0.79 1.90
CA GLU A 56 1.54 0.53 1.84
C GLU A 56 2.76 0.62 2.77
N VAL A 57 2.61 0.15 4.01
CA VAL A 57 3.72 0.11 4.97
C VAL A 57 4.78 -0.90 4.56
N TYR A 58 4.39 -2.08 4.09
CA TYR A 58 5.34 -3.08 3.60
C TYR A 58 6.24 -2.51 2.50
N ARG A 59 5.64 -1.90 1.47
CA ARG A 59 6.41 -1.32 0.36
C ARG A 59 7.24 -0.12 0.80
N HIS A 60 6.71 0.74 1.67
CA HIS A 60 7.49 1.84 2.25
C HIS A 60 8.74 1.31 2.97
N ASN A 61 8.57 0.33 3.85
CA ASN A 61 9.66 -0.22 4.65
C ASN A 61 10.69 -0.94 3.79
N LEU A 62 10.25 -1.62 2.72
CA LEU A 62 11.13 -2.27 1.76
C LEU A 62 12.00 -1.23 1.03
N ILE A 63 11.44 -0.10 0.60
CA ILE A 63 12.22 0.99 -0.04
C ILE A 63 13.25 1.57 0.94
N VAL A 64 12.87 1.76 2.21
CA VAL A 64 13.81 2.24 3.26
C VAL A 64 14.96 1.25 3.47
N GLU A 65 14.73 -0.05 3.32
CA GLU A 65 15.75 -1.09 3.48
C GLU A 65 16.64 -1.24 2.24
N GLU A 66 16.07 -1.16 1.05
CA GLU A 66 16.76 -1.44 -0.22
C GLU A 66 17.51 -0.23 -0.79
N GLU A 67 17.02 0.99 -0.57
CA GLU A 67 17.63 2.19 -1.13
C GLU A 67 18.92 2.54 -0.39
N THR A 68 19.99 2.75 -1.15
CA THR A 68 21.33 3.03 -0.63
C THR A 68 21.63 4.52 -0.57
N GLU A 69 20.91 5.32 -1.34
CA GLU A 69 20.99 6.79 -1.30
C GLU A 69 20.11 7.36 -0.17
N SER A 70 20.40 8.60 0.25
CA SER A 70 19.59 9.26 1.28
C SER A 70 18.22 9.60 0.72
N ILE A 71 17.19 8.89 1.20
CA ILE A 71 15.79 9.11 0.80
C ILE A 71 15.27 10.42 1.38
N GLN A 72 14.63 11.24 0.54
CA GLN A 72 13.93 12.45 0.98
C GLN A 72 12.42 12.23 1.15
N GLU A 73 11.78 11.50 0.24
CA GLU A 73 10.34 11.24 0.27
C GLU A 73 10.03 9.86 -0.30
N ILE A 74 9.04 9.18 0.28
CA ILE A 74 8.45 7.96 -0.27
C ILE A 74 6.94 8.17 -0.34
N VAL A 75 6.37 7.95 -1.52
CA VAL A 75 4.94 7.96 -1.75
C VAL A 75 4.53 6.57 -2.22
N VAL A 76 3.65 5.94 -1.43
CA VAL A 76 3.05 4.64 -1.73
C VAL A 76 1.53 4.80 -1.64
N GLY A 77 0.83 4.23 -2.60
CA GLY A 77 -0.62 4.06 -2.52
C GLY A 77 -1.01 2.63 -2.86
N ALA A 78 -1.89 2.03 -2.06
CA ALA A 78 -2.48 0.73 -2.34
C ALA A 78 -4.01 0.81 -2.40
N GLY A 79 -4.60 0.22 -3.43
CA GLY A 79 -6.05 0.13 -3.62
C GLY A 79 -6.53 -1.31 -3.65
N VAL A 80 -7.68 -1.58 -3.01
CA VAL A 80 -8.30 -2.91 -3.02
C VAL A 80 -8.82 -3.24 -4.43
N VAL A 81 -8.39 -4.38 -4.97
CA VAL A 81 -8.85 -4.94 -6.25
C VAL A 81 -9.95 -5.97 -6.02
N SER A 82 -9.76 -6.87 -5.05
CA SER A 82 -10.77 -7.87 -4.70
C SER A 82 -10.65 -8.31 -3.24
N VAL A 83 -11.78 -8.76 -2.70
CA VAL A 83 -11.91 -9.41 -1.38
C VAL A 83 -12.81 -10.62 -1.58
N ALA A 84 -12.31 -11.81 -1.24
CA ALA A 84 -13.05 -13.06 -1.36
C ALA A 84 -12.92 -13.90 -0.09
N GLU A 85 -14.02 -14.47 0.40
CA GLU A 85 -13.97 -15.43 1.50
C GLU A 85 -13.15 -16.66 1.10
N SER A 86 -12.27 -17.11 2.00
CA SER A 86 -11.42 -18.28 1.81
C SER A 86 -11.17 -18.95 3.15
N GLY A 87 -11.67 -20.16 3.35
CA GLY A 87 -11.50 -20.88 4.61
C GLY A 87 -12.08 -20.13 5.81
N ASP A 88 -11.22 -19.80 6.78
CA ASP A 88 -11.53 -19.05 8.00
C ASP A 88 -11.18 -17.54 7.90
N GLY A 89 -10.96 -17.03 6.69
CA GLY A 89 -10.59 -15.64 6.46
C GLY A 89 -10.90 -15.17 5.05
N TYR A 90 -10.07 -14.26 4.56
CA TYR A 90 -10.25 -13.60 3.27
C TYR A 90 -8.96 -13.64 2.45
N GLU A 91 -9.11 -13.93 1.17
CA GLU A 91 -8.11 -13.61 0.17
C GLU A 91 -8.36 -12.18 -0.33
N VAL A 92 -7.33 -11.35 -0.26
CA VAL A 92 -7.40 -9.94 -0.65
C VAL A 92 -6.33 -9.66 -1.70
N VAL A 93 -6.73 -9.05 -2.81
CA VAL A 93 -5.79 -8.55 -3.81
C VAL A 93 -5.78 -7.02 -3.74
N VAL A 94 -4.59 -6.44 -3.66
CA VAL A 94 -4.38 -4.98 -3.69
C VAL A 94 -3.47 -4.60 -4.85
N ARG A 95 -3.74 -3.47 -5.48
CA ARG A 95 -2.89 -2.85 -6.51
C ARG A 95 -2.09 -1.73 -5.86
N VAL A 96 -0.78 -1.73 -6.11
CA VAL A 96 0.17 -0.81 -5.50
C VAL A 96 0.85 0.04 -6.56
N GLY A 97 0.94 1.34 -6.32
CA GLY A 97 1.78 2.28 -7.07
C GLY A 97 2.65 3.06 -6.11
N PHE A 98 3.89 3.37 -6.51
CA PHE A 98 4.85 4.03 -5.62
C PHE A 98 5.97 4.73 -6.38
N TYR A 99 6.49 5.79 -5.77
CA TYR A 99 7.72 6.46 -6.19
C TYR A 99 8.46 6.98 -4.95
N TRP A 100 9.75 7.25 -5.10
CA TRP A 100 10.55 7.89 -4.05
C TRP A 100 11.58 8.85 -4.65
N THR A 101 11.99 9.82 -3.83
CA THR A 101 13.03 10.78 -4.18
C THR A 101 14.24 10.60 -3.27
N PHE A 102 15.43 10.85 -3.82
CA PHE A 102 16.68 10.56 -3.13
C PHE A 102 17.80 11.53 -3.51
N GLY A 103 18.84 11.53 -2.68
CA GLY A 103 19.98 12.44 -2.76
C GLY A 103 19.60 13.86 -2.34
N ASP A 104 20.60 14.75 -2.24
CA ASP A 104 20.42 16.16 -1.86
C ASP A 104 21.41 17.01 -2.66
N ASP A 105 20.91 18.06 -3.33
CA ASP A 105 21.72 18.99 -4.12
C ASP A 105 22.43 20.05 -3.27
N GLY A 106 22.29 19.98 -1.94
CA GLY A 106 22.81 20.94 -0.97
C GLY A 106 21.84 22.09 -0.68
N THR A 107 20.68 22.12 -1.34
CA THR A 107 19.59 23.07 -1.06
C THR A 107 18.39 22.40 -0.39
N GLY A 108 18.48 21.10 -0.08
CA GLY A 108 17.37 20.30 0.44
C GLY A 108 16.37 19.94 -0.65
N GLN A 109 16.79 19.90 -1.92
CA GLN A 109 16.00 19.36 -3.02
C GLN A 109 16.57 18.01 -3.44
N PRO A 110 15.71 17.04 -3.83
CA PRO A 110 16.18 15.74 -4.27
C PRO A 110 16.91 15.85 -5.60
N THR A 111 17.97 15.06 -5.76
CA THR A 111 18.72 14.96 -7.02
C THR A 111 18.19 13.87 -7.95
N GLY A 112 17.39 12.94 -7.41
CA GLY A 112 16.84 11.81 -8.14
C GLY A 112 15.38 11.50 -7.78
N ILE A 113 14.69 10.89 -8.74
CA ILE A 113 13.38 10.27 -8.57
C ILE A 113 13.42 8.87 -9.15
N ALA A 114 12.94 7.90 -8.39
CA ALA A 114 12.70 6.54 -8.85
C ALA A 114 11.20 6.28 -8.85
N ASP A 115 10.72 5.75 -9.99
CA ASP A 115 9.33 5.39 -10.19
C ASP A 115 9.20 3.85 -10.17
N GLY A 116 8.46 3.35 -9.19
CA GLY A 116 8.23 1.94 -9.00
C GLY A 116 7.25 1.40 -10.04
N LYS A 117 7.53 0.22 -10.59
CA LYS A 117 6.54 -0.45 -11.45
C LYS A 117 5.32 -0.85 -10.61
N PRO A 118 4.09 -0.46 -10.99
CA PRO A 118 2.90 -0.93 -10.32
C PRO A 118 2.79 -2.45 -10.33
N TYR A 119 2.19 -3.01 -9.29
CA TYR A 119 2.01 -4.45 -9.15
C TYR A 119 0.74 -4.76 -8.36
N GLU A 120 0.28 -6.00 -8.45
CA GLU A 120 -0.77 -6.53 -7.56
C GLU A 120 -0.15 -7.48 -6.54
N ALA A 121 -0.58 -7.40 -5.28
CA ALA A 121 -0.19 -8.32 -4.21
C ALA A 121 -1.40 -9.06 -3.67
N THR A 122 -1.23 -10.36 -3.47
CA THR A 122 -2.26 -11.25 -2.92
C THR A 122 -1.92 -11.59 -1.48
N TYR A 123 -2.92 -11.46 -0.61
CA TYR A 123 -2.84 -11.76 0.81
C TYR A 123 -3.91 -12.75 1.23
N PHE A 124 -3.59 -13.55 2.24
CA PHE A 124 -4.58 -14.21 3.08
C PHE A 124 -4.62 -13.53 4.45
N VAL A 125 -5.80 -13.21 4.95
CA VAL A 125 -6.00 -12.58 6.26
C VAL A 125 -7.15 -13.21 7.04
N ASN A 126 -6.92 -13.48 8.32
CA ASN A 126 -7.93 -13.88 9.29
C ASN A 126 -7.66 -13.15 10.63
N GLU A 127 -8.38 -13.51 11.69
CA GLU A 127 -8.26 -12.87 13.01
C GLU A 127 -6.84 -12.95 13.62
N THR A 128 -6.03 -13.93 13.22
CA THR A 128 -4.72 -14.21 13.83
C THR A 128 -3.55 -14.01 12.89
N THR A 129 -3.77 -14.03 11.57
CA THR A 129 -2.74 -14.12 10.55
C THR A 129 -2.91 -13.07 9.46
N THR A 130 -1.79 -12.55 8.99
CA THR A 130 -1.68 -11.73 7.78
C THR A 130 -0.53 -12.31 6.98
N ASP A 131 -0.84 -13.00 5.88
CA ASP A 131 0.12 -13.78 5.10
C ASP A 131 0.16 -13.29 3.65
N ARG A 132 1.33 -12.82 3.21
CA ARG A 132 1.56 -12.36 1.85
C ARG A 132 1.85 -13.56 0.96
N ARG A 133 0.95 -13.86 0.01
CA ARG A 133 1.05 -15.05 -0.86
C ARG A 133 1.94 -14.83 -2.08
N GLY A 134 2.10 -13.58 -2.51
CA GLY A 134 2.95 -13.22 -3.63
C GLY A 134 2.51 -11.92 -4.28
N ASP A 135 3.25 -11.51 -5.31
CA ASP A 135 2.91 -10.38 -6.17
C ASP A 135 3.06 -10.74 -7.65
N THR A 136 2.40 -9.95 -8.49
CA THR A 136 2.54 -10.02 -9.95
C THR A 136 2.79 -8.63 -10.49
N LEU A 137 3.82 -8.49 -11.32
CA LEU A 137 4.08 -7.26 -12.07
C LEU A 137 3.08 -7.15 -13.22
N GLU A 138 2.49 -5.98 -13.39
CA GLU A 138 1.69 -5.66 -14.59
C GLU A 138 2.59 -5.34 -15.80
#